data_AF-A0A966TI55-F1
#
_entry.id   AF-A0A966TI55-F1
#
_cell.length_a   1.000
_cell.length_b   1.000
_cell.length_c   1.000
_cell.angle_alpha   90.00
_cell.angle_beta   90.00
_cell.angle_gamma   90.00
#
_symmetry.space_group_name_H-M   'P 1'
#
loop_
_entity.id
_entity.type
_entity.pdbx_description
1 polymer ?
#
loop_
_entity_poly.entity_id
_entity_poly.type
_entity_poly.pdbx_seq_one_letter_code
_entity_poly.pdbx_strand_id
1 'polypeptide(L)'
;RALELNPYLADLVEKLHLVNPKTGRPHKATRSPKSDFNQATQENLHRIAEKLLQGTTGRTRQGMLEGLQSLGPDITIARAEKGLQMLLDVEAIKENQGTYTLQE
;
A
#
# COMPACT_ATOMS: atom_id res chain seq x y z
N ARG A 1 -7.91 31.06 -26.30
CA ARG A 1 -6.57 31.66 -26.08
C ARG A 1 -5.71 30.57 -25.48
N ALA A 2 -4.84 29.94 -26.26
CA ALA A 2 -3.94 28.90 -25.75
C ALA A 2 -2.96 29.56 -24.77
N LEU A 3 -2.77 28.95 -23.60
CA LEU A 3 -1.69 29.31 -22.68
C LEU A 3 -0.38 29.02 -23.41
N GLU A 4 0.38 30.04 -23.77
CA GLU A 4 1.76 29.85 -24.24
C GLU A 4 2.56 29.26 -23.07
N LEU A 5 2.77 27.95 -23.12
CA LEU A 5 3.61 27.25 -22.17
C LEU A 5 5.04 27.80 -22.29
N ASN A 6 5.61 28.17 -21.15
CA ASN A 6 7.03 28.51 -21.06
C ASN A 6 7.86 27.44 -21.80
N PRO A 7 8.80 27.82 -22.68
CA PRO A 7 9.56 26.87 -23.51
C PRO A 7 10.30 25.79 -22.70
N TYR A 8 10.73 26.12 -21.48
CA TYR A 8 11.34 25.13 -20.57
C TYR A 8 10.32 24.12 -20.02
N LEU A 9 9.06 24.51 -19.88
CA LEU A 9 7.97 23.61 -19.49
C LEU A 9 7.52 22.73 -20.65
N ALA A 10 7.60 23.21 -21.90
CA ALA A 10 7.25 22.42 -23.06
C ALA A 10 8.18 21.20 -23.23
N ASP A 11 9.50 21.40 -23.11
CA ASP A 11 10.50 20.34 -23.17
C ASP A 11 10.31 19.30 -22.05
N LEU A 12 9.98 19.75 -20.84
CA LEU A 12 9.65 18.88 -19.70
C LEU A 12 8.38 18.05 -19.94
N VAL A 13 7.32 18.68 -20.46
CA VAL A 13 6.05 18.01 -20.77
C VAL A 13 6.23 16.95 -21.87
N GLU A 14 7.08 17.22 -22.86
CA GLU A 14 7.43 16.29 -23.93
C GLU A 14 8.25 15.11 -23.40
N LYS A 15 9.34 15.37 -22.67
CA LYS A 15 10.19 14.32 -22.06
C LYS A 15 9.41 13.39 -21.12
N LEU A 16 8.44 13.94 -20.40
CA LEU A 16 7.61 13.19 -19.45
C LEU A 16 6.35 12.60 -20.09
N HIS A 17 6.15 12.77 -21.41
CA HIS A 17 4.99 12.30 -22.17
C HIS A 17 3.64 12.59 -21.47
N LEU A 18 3.51 13.79 -20.87
CA LEU A 18 2.33 14.13 -20.05
C LEU A 18 1.11 14.51 -20.90
N VAL A 19 1.28 14.70 -22.20
CA VAL A 19 0.25 15.14 -23.13
C VAL A 19 0.22 14.18 -24.33
N ASN A 20 -0.99 13.80 -24.75
CA ASN A 20 -1.16 12.97 -25.92
C ASN A 20 -0.83 13.79 -27.18
N PRO A 21 0.17 13.37 -27.99
CA PRO A 21 0.63 14.15 -29.15
C PRO A 21 -0.41 14.23 -30.28
N LYS A 22 -1.36 13.29 -30.36
CA LYS A 22 -2.41 13.27 -31.38
C LYS A 22 -3.58 14.22 -31.07
N THR A 23 -3.83 14.49 -29.80
CA THR A 23 -5.02 15.25 -29.36
C THR A 23 -4.68 16.53 -28.61
N GLY A 24 -3.42 16.74 -28.24
CA GLY A 24 -2.95 17.90 -27.47
C GLY A 24 -3.49 17.96 -26.04
N ARG A 25 -4.16 16.89 -25.56
CA ARG A 25 -4.76 16.84 -24.23
C ARG A 25 -3.81 16.15 -23.24
N PRO A 26 -3.68 16.67 -22.00
CA PRO A 26 -2.97 15.96 -20.95
C PRO A 26 -3.47 14.52 -20.82
N HIS A 27 -2.55 13.57 -20.70
CA HIS A 27 -2.91 12.23 -20.28
C HIS A 27 -3.63 12.34 -18.93
N LYS A 28 -4.88 11.92 -18.89
CA LYS A 28 -5.61 11.78 -17.63
C LYS A 28 -4.77 10.84 -16.77
N ALA A 29 -4.47 11.21 -15.52
CA ALA A 29 -3.83 10.30 -14.58
C ALA A 29 -4.72 9.06 -14.43
N THR A 30 -4.46 8.03 -15.24
CA THR A 30 -5.21 6.79 -15.26
C THR A 30 -4.73 5.97 -14.09
N ARG A 31 -5.29 6.30 -12.92
CA ARG A 31 -5.05 5.65 -11.63
C ARG A 31 -3.59 5.81 -11.17
N SER A 32 -3.42 6.22 -9.91
CA SER A 32 -2.28 5.73 -9.11
C SER A 32 -2.15 4.25 -9.41
N PRO A 33 -0.96 3.68 -9.64
CA PRO A 33 -0.82 2.23 -9.57
C PRO A 33 -1.54 1.83 -8.28
N LYS A 34 -2.61 1.04 -8.40
CA LYS A 34 -3.08 0.29 -7.25
C LYS A 34 -1.83 -0.46 -6.81
N SER A 35 -1.36 -0.15 -5.62
CA SER A 35 -0.05 -0.51 -5.12
C SER A 35 0.19 -1.99 -5.32
N ASP A 36 0.83 -2.36 -6.42
CA ASP A 36 1.59 -3.58 -6.51
C ASP A 36 2.69 -3.38 -5.49
N PHE A 37 2.48 -3.89 -4.28
CA PHE A 37 3.50 -3.87 -3.25
C PHE A 37 4.77 -4.43 -3.89
N ASN A 38 5.88 -3.68 -3.81
CA ASN A 38 7.13 -4.22 -4.32
C ASN A 38 7.48 -5.50 -3.53
N GLN A 39 8.22 -6.41 -4.13
CA GLN A 39 8.55 -7.71 -3.53
C GLN A 39 9.14 -7.56 -2.11
N ALA A 40 10.02 -6.58 -1.90
CA ALA A 40 10.61 -6.31 -0.59
C ALA A 40 9.57 -5.89 0.47
N THR A 41 8.51 -5.18 0.08
CA THR A 41 7.42 -4.77 0.98
C THR A 41 6.54 -5.96 1.31
N GLN A 42 6.23 -6.81 0.35
CA GLN A 42 5.50 -8.06 0.58
C GLN A 42 6.26 -8.94 1.58
N GLU A 43 7.55 -9.19 1.34
CA GLU A 43 8.41 -9.97 2.25
C GLU A 43 8.45 -9.39 3.67
N ASN A 44 8.53 -8.07 3.80
CA ASN A 44 8.49 -7.42 5.12
C ASN A 44 7.13 -7.59 5.81
N LEU A 45 6.03 -7.51 5.07
CA LEU A 45 4.68 -7.73 5.60
C LEU A 45 4.49 -9.19 6.04
N HIS A 46 4.99 -10.18 5.29
CA HIS A 46 5.00 -11.57 5.73
C HIS A 46 5.79 -11.77 7.02
N ARG A 47 7.00 -11.19 7.13
CA ARG A 47 7.79 -11.25 8.38
C ARG A 47 7.07 -10.61 9.57
N ILE A 48 6.32 -9.53 9.34
CA ILE A 48 5.50 -8.90 10.37
C ILE A 48 4.38 -9.85 10.80
N ALA A 49 3.66 -10.46 9.85
CA ALA A 49 2.62 -11.45 10.15
C ALA A 49 3.18 -12.64 10.95
N GLU A 50 4.31 -13.20 10.53
CA GLU A 50 5.00 -14.30 11.22
C GLU A 50 5.33 -13.94 12.67
N LYS A 51 5.92 -12.76 12.90
CA LYS A 51 6.23 -12.29 14.26
C LYS A 51 4.99 -12.08 15.12
N LEU A 52 3.91 -11.55 14.53
CA LEU A 52 2.66 -11.32 15.25
C LEU A 52 1.98 -12.64 15.63
N LEU A 53 2.06 -13.66 14.78
CA LEU A 53 1.34 -14.92 14.98
C LEU A 53 2.24 -16.05 15.50
N GLN A 54 3.53 -15.78 15.73
CA GLN A 54 4.49 -16.76 16.24
C GLN A 54 3.99 -17.40 17.54
N GLY A 55 3.97 -18.74 17.57
CA GLY A 55 3.56 -19.51 18.75
C GLY A 55 2.07 -19.42 19.08
N THR A 56 1.24 -18.86 18.20
CA THR A 56 -0.22 -18.78 18.36
C THR A 56 -0.92 -19.45 17.19
N THR A 57 -2.01 -20.17 17.44
CA THR A 57 -2.85 -20.75 16.38
C THR A 57 -3.77 -19.72 15.71
N GLY A 58 -3.88 -18.52 16.29
CA GLY A 58 -4.59 -17.37 15.74
C GLY A 58 -4.74 -16.25 16.76
N ARG A 59 -5.03 -15.03 16.30
CA ARG A 59 -5.30 -13.86 17.15
C ARG A 59 -6.60 -13.18 16.76
N THR A 60 -7.33 -12.64 17.74
CA THR A 60 -8.51 -11.80 17.46
C THR A 60 -8.08 -10.48 16.82
N ARG A 61 -9.05 -9.74 16.24
CA ARG A 61 -8.79 -8.40 15.68
C ARG A 61 -8.08 -7.49 16.68
N GLN A 62 -8.56 -7.47 17.92
CA GLN A 62 -7.97 -6.64 18.97
C GLN A 62 -6.52 -7.06 19.28
N GLY A 63 -6.24 -8.36 19.42
CA GLY A 63 -4.88 -8.86 19.66
C GLY A 63 -3.91 -8.61 18.49
N MET A 64 -4.42 -8.54 17.26
CA MET A 64 -3.62 -8.13 16.09
C MET A 64 -3.28 -6.64 16.13
N LEU A 65 -4.26 -5.78 16.45
CA LEU A 65 -4.05 -4.34 16.55
C LEU A 65 -3.08 -4.00 17.69
N GLU A 66 -3.26 -4.58 18.87
CA GLU A 66 -2.34 -4.42 20.01
C GLU A 66 -0.92 -4.90 19.65
N GLY A 67 -0.81 -6.05 18.96
CA GLY A 67 0.46 -6.56 18.46
C GLY A 67 1.14 -5.58 17.49
N LEU A 68 0.41 -5.05 16.51
CA LEU A 68 0.92 -4.05 15.57
C LEU A 68 1.36 -2.76 16.27
N GLN A 69 0.61 -2.30 17.26
CA GLN A 69 0.99 -1.13 18.06
C GLN A 69 2.25 -1.38 18.89
N SER A 70 2.47 -2.61 19.36
CA SER A 70 3.68 -2.95 20.11
C SER A 70 4.97 -2.92 19.26
N LEU A 71 4.86 -2.98 17.93
CA LEU A 71 6.02 -2.89 17.02
C LEU A 71 6.62 -1.48 16.94
N GLY A 72 5.90 -0.45 17.37
CA GLY A 72 6.41 0.91 17.34
C GLY A 72 5.57 1.88 18.18
N PRO A 73 6.20 2.73 19.02
CA PRO A 73 5.49 3.63 19.94
C PRO A 73 4.59 4.66 19.24
N ASP A 74 4.85 4.95 17.97
CA ASP A 74 4.10 5.95 17.17
C ASP A 74 2.96 5.33 16.33
N ILE A 75 2.66 4.05 16.51
CA ILE A 75 1.59 3.37 15.76
C ILE A 75 0.25 3.62 16.45
N THR A 76 -0.51 4.56 15.91
CA THR A 76 -1.90 4.81 16.32
C THR A 76 -2.81 3.65 15.92
N ILE A 77 -3.99 3.56 16.55
CA ILE A 77 -5.00 2.53 16.20
C ILE A 77 -5.33 2.58 14.70
N ALA A 78 -5.58 3.77 14.15
CA ALA A 78 -5.87 3.93 12.72
C ALA A 78 -4.73 3.46 11.80
N ARG A 79 -3.47 3.57 12.26
CA ARG A 79 -2.31 3.06 11.53
C ARG A 79 -2.18 1.54 11.66
N ALA A 80 -2.47 0.98 12.83
CA ALA A 80 -2.54 -0.47 13.04
C ALA A 80 -3.66 -1.09 12.20
N GLU A 81 -4.82 -0.46 12.09
CA GLU A 81 -5.93 -0.93 11.23
C GLU A 81 -5.54 -0.95 9.75
N LYS A 82 -4.84 0.09 9.28
CA LYS A 82 -4.26 0.08 7.93
C LYS A 82 -3.22 -1.03 7.76
N GLY A 83 -2.37 -1.24 8.75
CA GLY A 83 -1.39 -2.33 8.75
C GLY A 83 -2.06 -3.70 8.65
N LEU A 84 -3.11 -3.94 9.45
CA LEU A 84 -3.91 -5.16 9.39
C LEU A 84 -4.53 -5.37 8.01
N GLN A 85 -5.09 -4.31 7.40
CA GLN A 85 -5.61 -4.38 6.04
C GLN A 85 -4.51 -4.73 5.03
N MET A 86 -3.32 -4.13 5.14
CA MET A 86 -2.20 -4.46 4.26
C MET A 86 -1.76 -5.92 4.37
N LEU A 87 -1.78 -6.50 5.58
CA LEU A 87 -1.45 -7.92 5.78
C LEU A 87 -2.48 -8.85 5.11
N LEU A 88 -3.75 -8.47 5.10
CA LEU A 88 -4.80 -9.18 4.37
C LEU A 88 -4.65 -9.00 2.85
N ASP A 89 -4.36 -7.78 2.40
CA ASP A 89 -4.25 -7.45 0.97
C ASP A 89 -3.10 -8.17 0.27
N VAL A 90 -2.00 -8.44 1.00
CA VAL A 90 -0.86 -9.23 0.49
C VAL A 90 -0.99 -10.73 0.78
N GLU A 91 -2.14 -11.16 1.30
CA GLU A 91 -2.39 -12.56 1.67
C GLU A 91 -1.33 -13.12 2.62
N ALA A 92 -0.76 -12.30 3.51
CA ALA A 92 0.14 -12.78 4.58
C ALA A 92 -0.64 -13.41 5.74
N ILE A 93 -1.89 -13.00 5.92
CA ILE A 93 -2.83 -13.54 6.91
C ILE A 93 -4.20 -13.75 6.28
N LYS A 94 -4.99 -14.65 6.88
CA LYS A 94 -6.42 -14.84 6.57
C LYS A 94 -7.27 -14.69 7.82
N GLU A 95 -8.49 -14.21 7.65
CA GLU A 95 -9.49 -14.15 8.72
C GLU A 95 -10.41 -15.37 8.67
N ASN A 96 -10.49 -16.11 9.77
CA ASN A 96 -11.39 -17.23 9.99
C ASN A 96 -12.21 -16.99 11.26
N GLN A 97 -13.52 -16.81 11.12
CA GLN A 97 -14.46 -16.69 12.26
C GLN A 97 -14.04 -15.62 13.30
N GLY A 98 -13.49 -14.49 12.84
CA GLY A 98 -13.04 -13.39 13.71
C GLY A 98 -11.65 -13.58 14.32
N THR A 99 -10.92 -14.62 13.92
CA THR A 99 -9.51 -14.85 14.26
C THR A 99 -8.63 -14.83 13.01
N TYR A 100 -7.49 -14.17 13.12
CA TYR A 100 -6.48 -14.04 12.07
C TYR A 100 -5.40 -15.11 12.23
N THR A 101 -5.06 -15.77 11.14
CA THR A 101 -4.05 -16.85 11.08
C THR A 101 -3.11 -16.61 9.91
N LEU A 102 -1.92 -17.22 9.94
CA LEU A 102 -0.99 -17.16 8.82
C LEU A 102 -1.61 -17.83 7.59
N GLN A 103 -1.38 -17.22 6.44
CA GLN A 103 -1.64 -17.85 5.16
C GLN A 103 -0.43 -18.70 4.79
N GLU A 104 -0.66 -19.98 4.48
CA GLU A 104 0.37 -20.92 4.00
C GLU A 104 0.62 -20.79 2.50
#